data_AF-A0A0C1R373-F1
#
_entry.id   AF-A0A0C1R373-F1
#
_cell.length_a   1.000
_cell.length_b   1.000
_cell.length_c   1.000
_cell.angle_alpha   90.00
_cell.angle_beta   90.00
_cell.angle_gamma   90.00
#
_symmetry.space_group_name_H-M   'P 1'
#
loop_
_entity.id
_entity.type
_entity.pdbx_description
1 polymer ?
#
loop_
_entity_poly.entity_id
_entity_poly.type
_entity_poly.pdbx_seq_one_letter_code
_entity_poly.pdbx_strand_id
1 'polypeptide(L)'
;MFTKVDKIQHFLAFAANLTNVEVNQVVGTTLPIRETAAGVYAEQESARLTQAFNDVYFALCDKRPVLLAREHDASKLAGVYEFPRELRKMRGVLVRFLVDLCRPSQLHFNPYLRGFYFSGVRPVTLVEARPQARIPVAAAAGFERPTAELFGLDVIRPETPVSDVPQLQQRRVPQWLFLGHLFDEVILGDRVAMRLSGEANTSLMRRVAFSTAIAAGVLLAV
;
A
#
# COMPACT_ATOMS: atom_id res chain seq x y z
N MET A 1 -0.49 7.14 -8.30
CA MET A 1 -0.63 6.01 -7.36
C MET A 1 -2.02 6.05 -6.76
N PHE A 2 -2.76 4.94 -6.78
CA PHE A 2 -4.08 4.81 -6.18
C PHE A 2 -3.97 4.17 -4.80
N THR A 3 -4.26 4.95 -3.77
CA THR A 3 -4.27 4.48 -2.38
C THR A 3 -5.66 4.00 -1.98
N LYS A 4 -5.75 3.30 -0.84
CA LYS A 4 -7.00 2.91 -0.18
C LYS A 4 -7.80 1.84 -0.91
N VAL A 5 -7.09 0.88 -1.50
CA VAL A 5 -7.70 -0.31 -2.12
C VAL A 5 -8.43 -1.18 -1.09
N ASP A 6 -8.16 -0.98 0.21
CA ASP A 6 -8.92 -1.56 1.33
C ASP A 6 -10.40 -1.18 1.37
N LYS A 7 -10.80 -0.12 0.67
CA LYS A 7 -12.21 0.28 0.55
C LYS A 7 -13.00 -0.53 -0.47
N ILE A 8 -12.31 -1.31 -1.31
CA ILE A 8 -12.97 -2.21 -2.25
C ILE A 8 -13.56 -3.38 -1.47
N GLN A 9 -14.77 -3.78 -1.86
CA GLN A 9 -15.41 -4.94 -1.27
C GLN A 9 -14.52 -6.18 -1.41
N HIS A 10 -14.52 -7.00 -0.36
CA HIS A 10 -13.75 -8.25 -0.29
C HIS A 10 -12.22 -8.13 -0.32
N PHE A 11 -11.65 -6.92 -0.35
CA PHE A 11 -10.19 -6.73 -0.31
C PHE A 11 -9.56 -7.36 0.94
N LEU A 12 -10.17 -7.18 2.11
CA LEU A 12 -9.62 -7.72 3.36
C LEU A 12 -9.64 -9.25 3.39
N ALA A 13 -10.65 -9.90 2.78
CA ALA A 13 -10.69 -11.35 2.65
C ALA A 13 -9.58 -11.83 1.72
N PHE A 14 -9.39 -11.17 0.58
CA PHE A 14 -8.29 -11.46 -0.35
C PHE A 14 -6.91 -11.26 0.29
N ALA A 15 -6.73 -10.19 1.06
CA ALA A 15 -5.44 -9.83 1.65
C ALA A 15 -5.11 -10.57 2.95
N ALA A 16 -6.05 -11.30 3.55
CA ALA A 16 -5.87 -11.97 4.83
C ALA A 16 -4.74 -13.01 4.79
N ASN A 17 -4.71 -13.84 3.74
CA ASN A 17 -3.79 -14.98 3.61
C ASN A 17 -2.59 -14.70 2.69
N LEU A 18 -2.28 -13.44 2.42
CA LEU A 18 -1.06 -13.08 1.68
C LEU A 18 0.17 -13.30 2.55
N THR A 19 1.18 -13.95 1.96
CA THR A 19 2.50 -14.13 2.57
C THR A 19 3.25 -12.80 2.66
N ASN A 20 4.27 -12.71 3.51
CA ASN A 20 5.09 -11.49 3.62
C ASN A 20 5.75 -11.09 2.28
N VAL A 21 6.06 -12.05 1.41
CA VAL A 21 6.61 -11.78 0.07
C VAL A 21 5.54 -11.16 -0.83
N GLU A 22 4.34 -11.75 -0.88
CA GLU A 22 3.22 -11.24 -1.70
C GLU A 22 2.71 -9.87 -1.22
N VAL A 23 2.81 -9.57 0.08
CA VAL A 23 2.49 -8.26 0.65
C VAL A 23 3.41 -7.17 0.10
N ASN A 24 4.69 -7.48 -0.13
CA ASN A 24 5.64 -6.51 -0.64
C ASN A 24 5.61 -6.41 -2.17
N GLN A 25 5.03 -7.41 -2.85
CA GLN A 25 4.93 -7.44 -4.31
C GLN A 25 4.10 -6.27 -4.84
N VAL A 26 4.60 -5.62 -5.89
CA VAL A 26 3.93 -4.47 -6.49
C VAL A 26 2.71 -4.91 -7.30
N VAL A 27 1.57 -4.26 -7.08
CA VAL A 27 0.36 -4.41 -7.91
C VAL A 27 0.19 -3.15 -8.74
N GLY A 28 0.43 -3.27 -10.04
CA GLY A 28 0.37 -2.15 -10.99
C GLY A 28 1.14 -2.46 -12.25
N THR A 29 1.34 -1.44 -13.08
CA THR A 29 2.07 -1.59 -14.34
C THR A 29 2.83 -0.32 -14.71
N THR A 30 4.05 -0.50 -15.19
CA THR A 30 4.85 0.53 -15.87
C THR A 30 4.50 0.54 -17.36
N LEU A 31 4.13 1.68 -17.90
CA LEU A 31 3.78 1.82 -19.31
C LEU A 31 5.00 2.31 -20.11
N PRO A 32 5.28 1.74 -21.30
CA PRO A 32 6.41 2.16 -22.13
C PRO A 32 6.21 3.58 -22.65
N ILE A 33 7.25 4.40 -22.66
CA ILE A 33 7.18 5.80 -23.14
C ILE A 33 6.85 5.80 -24.64
N ARG A 34 5.88 6.63 -25.03
CA ARG A 34 5.55 6.89 -26.45
C ARG A 34 5.41 8.39 -26.66
N GLU A 35 5.87 8.86 -27.81
CA GLU A 35 5.65 10.23 -28.27
C GLU A 35 4.17 10.42 -28.63
N THR A 36 3.60 11.53 -28.16
CA THR A 36 2.19 11.86 -28.34
C THR A 36 1.87 12.08 -29.82
N ALA A 37 1.08 11.21 -30.43
CA ALA A 37 0.59 11.41 -31.80
C ALA A 37 -0.55 12.44 -31.81
N ALA A 38 -0.44 13.46 -32.67
CA ALA A 38 -1.24 14.68 -32.66
C ALA A 38 -2.74 14.54 -33.04
N GLY A 39 -3.28 13.33 -33.21
CA GLY A 39 -4.58 13.13 -33.87
C GLY A 39 -5.72 12.54 -33.03
N VAL A 40 -5.46 11.63 -32.09
CA VAL A 40 -6.52 10.92 -31.33
C VAL A 40 -5.98 10.47 -29.97
N TYR A 41 -5.56 11.43 -29.15
CA TYR A 41 -4.92 11.13 -27.86
C TYR A 41 -5.82 10.32 -26.92
N ALA A 42 -7.09 10.72 -26.78
CA ALA A 42 -8.00 10.14 -25.79
C ALA A 42 -8.34 8.67 -26.07
N GLU A 43 -8.73 8.32 -27.30
CA GLU A 43 -9.06 6.93 -27.65
C GLU A 43 -7.84 6.03 -27.57
N GLN A 44 -6.68 6.47 -28.09
CA GLN A 44 -5.45 5.67 -28.07
C GLN A 44 -4.96 5.43 -26.63
N GLU A 45 -4.96 6.47 -25.80
CA GLU A 45 -4.54 6.35 -24.40
C GLU A 45 -5.55 5.53 -23.60
N SER A 46 -6.86 5.68 -23.85
CA SER A 46 -7.88 4.86 -23.20
C SER A 46 -7.74 3.37 -23.54
N ALA A 47 -7.43 3.03 -24.79
CA ALA A 47 -7.22 1.65 -25.22
C ALA A 47 -5.97 1.05 -24.57
N ARG A 48 -4.86 1.80 -24.55
CA ARG A 48 -3.60 1.41 -23.91
C ARG A 48 -3.77 1.18 -22.41
N LEU A 49 -4.44 2.09 -21.71
CA LEU A 49 -4.69 1.97 -20.27
C LEU A 49 -5.66 0.84 -19.96
N THR A 50 -6.65 0.63 -20.81
CA THR A 50 -7.58 -0.51 -20.69
C THR A 50 -6.84 -1.83 -20.81
N GLN A 51 -5.93 -1.96 -21.79
CA GLN A 51 -5.11 -3.15 -21.94
C GLN A 51 -4.22 -3.38 -20.72
N ALA A 52 -3.47 -2.36 -20.31
CA ALA A 52 -2.56 -2.47 -19.17
C ALA A 52 -3.31 -2.80 -17.85
N PHE A 53 -4.52 -2.27 -17.68
CA PHE A 53 -5.38 -2.67 -16.56
C PHE A 53 -5.85 -4.12 -16.67
N ASN A 54 -6.22 -4.58 -17.87
CA ASN A 54 -6.63 -5.97 -18.07
C ASN A 54 -5.47 -6.94 -17.75
N ASP A 55 -4.23 -6.59 -18.09
CA ASP A 55 -3.05 -7.41 -17.78
C ASP A 55 -2.88 -7.56 -16.27
N VAL A 56 -3.02 -6.47 -15.51
CA VAL A 56 -3.01 -6.50 -14.02
C VAL A 56 -4.18 -7.34 -13.49
N TYR A 57 -5.36 -7.19 -14.07
CA TYR A 57 -6.54 -7.99 -13.69
C TYR A 57 -6.34 -9.48 -13.96
N PHE A 58 -5.77 -9.87 -15.10
CA PHE A 58 -5.51 -11.26 -15.45
C PHE A 58 -4.45 -11.86 -14.52
N ALA A 59 -3.38 -11.11 -14.22
CA ALA A 59 -2.38 -11.54 -13.24
C ALA A 59 -3.00 -11.81 -11.86
N LEU A 60 -3.98 -11.01 -11.43
CA LEU A 60 -4.73 -11.25 -10.19
C LEU A 60 -5.64 -12.49 -10.29
N CYS A 61 -6.28 -12.70 -11.44
CA CYS A 61 -7.09 -13.91 -11.70
C CYS A 61 -6.24 -15.18 -11.64
N ASP A 62 -5.01 -15.15 -12.15
CA ASP A 62 -4.09 -16.30 -12.15
C ASP A 62 -3.61 -16.68 -10.74
N LYS A 63 -3.54 -15.70 -9.83
CA LYS A 63 -3.18 -15.93 -8.42
C LYS A 63 -4.35 -16.46 -7.58
N ARG A 64 -5.59 -16.30 -8.04
CA ARG A 64 -6.81 -16.73 -7.34
C ARG A 64 -6.81 -18.20 -6.89
N PRO A 65 -6.49 -19.22 -7.71
CA PRO A 65 -6.50 -20.61 -7.27
C PRO A 65 -5.53 -20.87 -6.11
N VAL A 66 -4.36 -20.23 -6.13
CA VAL A 66 -3.37 -20.35 -5.05
C VAL A 66 -3.89 -19.75 -3.75
N LEU A 67 -4.58 -18.61 -3.82
CA LEU A 67 -5.14 -17.95 -2.64
C LEU A 67 -6.36 -18.70 -2.08
N LEU A 68 -7.20 -19.27 -2.95
CA LEU A 68 -8.32 -20.11 -2.54
C LEU A 68 -7.86 -21.40 -1.85
N ALA A 69 -6.80 -22.03 -2.34
CA ALA A 69 -6.24 -23.24 -1.74
C ALA A 69 -5.69 -23.01 -0.31
N ARG A 70 -5.30 -21.76 0.02
CA ARG A 70 -4.79 -21.38 1.34
C ARG A 70 -5.90 -21.00 2.32
N GLU A 71 -7.06 -20.61 1.83
CA GLU A 71 -8.19 -20.15 2.65
C GLU A 71 -9.02 -21.34 3.13
N HIS A 72 -9.11 -21.51 4.45
CA HIS A 72 -9.84 -22.61 5.08
C HIS A 72 -11.21 -22.15 5.61
N ASP A 73 -11.45 -20.83 5.68
CA ASP A 73 -12.72 -20.25 6.14
C ASP A 73 -13.73 -20.09 5.00
N ALA A 74 -14.80 -20.88 5.04
CA ALA A 74 -15.86 -20.88 4.04
C ALA A 74 -16.52 -19.50 3.83
N SER A 75 -16.57 -18.65 4.87
CA SER A 75 -17.16 -17.31 4.80
C SER A 75 -16.29 -16.35 3.96
N LYS A 76 -14.96 -16.59 3.92
CA LYS A 76 -14.00 -15.73 3.21
C LYS A 76 -13.75 -16.17 1.77
N LEU A 77 -13.98 -17.45 1.44
CA LEU A 77 -13.78 -18.01 0.10
C LEU A 77 -14.50 -17.21 -1.00
N ALA A 78 -15.77 -16.85 -0.76
CA ALA A 78 -16.54 -16.02 -1.69
C ALA A 78 -15.88 -14.66 -1.92
N GLY A 79 -15.36 -14.03 -0.85
CA GLY A 79 -14.67 -12.76 -0.95
C GLY A 79 -13.35 -12.83 -1.72
N VAL A 80 -12.54 -13.87 -1.47
CA VAL A 80 -11.28 -14.10 -2.20
C VAL A 80 -11.55 -14.27 -3.70
N TYR A 81 -12.65 -14.95 -4.06
CA TYR A 81 -13.04 -15.16 -5.44
C TYR A 81 -13.58 -13.89 -6.14
N GLU A 82 -14.37 -13.09 -5.44
CA GLU A 82 -15.04 -11.90 -6.01
C GLU A 82 -14.14 -10.67 -6.09
N PHE A 83 -13.08 -10.57 -5.28
CA PHE A 83 -12.22 -9.39 -5.23
C PHE A 83 -11.68 -8.92 -6.61
N PRO A 84 -11.09 -9.78 -7.46
CA PRO A 84 -10.65 -9.36 -8.79
C PRO A 84 -11.79 -8.76 -9.64
N ARG A 85 -13.02 -9.27 -9.48
CA ARG A 85 -14.20 -8.78 -10.20
C ARG A 85 -14.61 -7.40 -9.69
N GLU A 86 -14.57 -7.17 -8.37
CA GLU A 86 -14.79 -5.85 -7.80
C GLU A 86 -13.76 -4.83 -8.28
N LEU A 87 -12.48 -5.20 -8.34
CA LEU A 87 -11.43 -4.34 -8.90
C LEU A 87 -11.72 -3.98 -10.36
N ARG A 88 -12.17 -4.94 -11.18
CA ARG A 88 -12.51 -4.72 -12.60
C ARG A 88 -13.60 -3.67 -12.80
N LYS A 89 -14.56 -3.54 -11.87
CA LYS A 89 -15.64 -2.53 -11.97
C LYS A 89 -15.09 -1.10 -11.99
N MET A 90 -13.97 -0.85 -11.32
CA MET A 90 -13.36 0.49 -11.26
C MET A 90 -12.59 0.87 -12.53
N ARG A 91 -12.34 -0.07 -13.45
CA ARG A 91 -11.54 0.15 -14.67
C ARG A 91 -12.01 1.38 -15.44
N GLY A 92 -13.31 1.53 -15.65
CA GLY A 92 -13.86 2.64 -16.44
C GLY A 92 -13.55 4.00 -15.82
N VAL A 93 -13.75 4.15 -14.52
CA VAL A 93 -13.47 5.38 -13.78
C VAL A 93 -11.96 5.67 -13.74
N LEU A 94 -11.16 4.63 -13.52
CA LEU A 94 -9.70 4.74 -13.43
C LEU A 94 -9.07 5.14 -14.75
N VAL A 95 -9.47 4.49 -15.86
CA VAL A 95 -8.99 4.83 -17.21
C VAL A 95 -9.38 6.26 -17.57
N ARG A 96 -10.64 6.64 -17.35
CA ARG A 96 -11.09 8.02 -17.61
C ARG A 96 -10.28 9.05 -16.82
N PHE A 97 -10.10 8.82 -15.53
CA PHE A 97 -9.32 9.70 -14.67
C PHE A 97 -7.87 9.85 -15.16
N LEU A 98 -7.21 8.73 -15.52
CA LEU A 98 -5.84 8.77 -16.03
C LEU A 98 -5.72 9.48 -17.38
N VAL A 99 -6.67 9.29 -18.29
CA VAL A 99 -6.70 10.00 -19.59
C VAL A 99 -6.91 11.50 -19.37
N ASP A 100 -7.82 11.88 -18.47
CA ASP A 100 -8.10 13.29 -18.16
C ASP A 100 -6.90 13.99 -17.49
N LEU A 101 -6.16 13.29 -16.63
CA LEU A 101 -4.94 13.80 -16.01
C LEU A 101 -3.81 14.05 -17.01
N CYS A 102 -3.70 13.21 -18.04
CA CYS A 102 -2.62 13.27 -19.02
C CYS A 102 -3.02 14.03 -20.30
N ARG A 103 -4.22 14.63 -20.33
CA ARG A 103 -4.66 15.45 -21.45
C ARG A 103 -3.66 16.60 -21.68
N PRO A 104 -3.07 16.73 -22.87
CA PRO A 104 -2.11 17.78 -23.16
C PRO A 104 -2.78 19.16 -23.01
N SER A 105 -2.21 20.02 -22.17
CA SER A 105 -2.66 21.39 -21.95
C SER A 105 -1.67 22.37 -22.55
N GLN A 106 -2.15 23.42 -23.22
CA GLN A 106 -1.29 24.41 -23.90
C GLN A 106 -0.57 25.36 -22.93
N LEU A 107 -0.98 25.42 -21.66
CA LEU A 107 -0.41 26.31 -20.64
C LEU A 107 0.38 25.60 -19.54
N HIS A 108 0.41 24.26 -19.53
CA HIS A 108 1.09 23.47 -18.50
C HIS A 108 2.06 22.46 -19.13
N PHE A 109 3.11 22.09 -18.38
CA PHE A 109 4.04 21.01 -18.72
C PHE A 109 3.27 19.77 -19.19
N ASN A 110 3.63 19.21 -20.35
CA ASN A 110 2.98 18.02 -20.91
C ASN A 110 3.23 16.81 -19.98
N PRO A 111 2.23 16.37 -19.18
CA PRO A 111 2.45 15.34 -18.17
C PRO A 111 2.38 13.96 -18.83
N TYR A 112 3.47 13.18 -18.76
CA TYR A 112 3.50 11.82 -19.30
C TYR A 112 3.11 10.77 -18.25
N LEU A 113 2.30 9.79 -18.65
CA LEU A 113 1.90 8.69 -17.78
C LEU A 113 2.93 7.57 -17.83
N ARG A 114 3.73 7.42 -16.76
CA ARG A 114 4.71 6.34 -16.66
C ARG A 114 4.13 5.02 -16.14
N GLY A 115 3.02 5.07 -15.42
CA GLY A 115 2.39 3.87 -14.87
C GLY A 115 1.40 4.19 -13.77
N PHE A 116 0.68 3.16 -13.33
CA PHE A 116 -0.23 3.25 -12.21
C PHE A 116 -0.04 2.05 -11.29
N TYR A 117 -0.19 2.32 -9.99
CA TYR A 117 0.06 1.36 -8.91
C TYR A 117 -1.02 1.49 -7.86
N PHE A 118 -1.28 0.38 -7.19
CA PHE A 118 -2.30 0.23 -6.17
C PHE A 118 -1.65 -0.01 -4.82
N SER A 119 -2.18 0.62 -3.77
CA SER A 119 -1.78 0.37 -2.39
C SER A 119 -2.98 0.26 -1.46
N GLY A 120 -2.85 -0.60 -0.46
CA GLY A 120 -3.90 -0.84 0.53
C GLY A 120 -3.31 -1.13 1.90
N VAL A 121 -4.18 -1.33 2.88
CA VAL A 121 -3.80 -1.66 4.27
C VAL A 121 -4.57 -2.90 4.70
N ARG A 122 -3.90 -3.82 5.40
CA ARG A 122 -4.56 -4.91 6.12
C ARG A 122 -4.27 -4.83 7.62
N PRO A 123 -5.26 -5.09 8.50
CA PRO A 123 -4.99 -5.26 9.92
C PRO A 123 -4.34 -6.63 10.14
N VAL A 124 -3.13 -6.66 10.69
CA VAL A 124 -2.46 -7.88 11.14
C VAL A 124 -2.50 -7.92 12.66
N THR A 125 -3.02 -9.01 13.21
CA THR A 125 -3.04 -9.23 14.65
C THR A 125 -1.67 -9.75 15.08
N LEU A 126 -0.84 -8.87 15.62
CA LEU A 126 0.42 -9.26 16.26
C LEU A 126 0.11 -9.69 17.69
N VAL A 127 0.43 -10.94 18.02
CA VAL A 127 0.38 -11.42 19.40
C VAL A 127 1.72 -11.04 20.03
N GLU A 128 1.79 -9.87 20.66
CA GLU A 128 2.96 -9.46 21.41
C GLU A 128 2.87 -10.06 22.82
N ALA A 129 3.76 -11.00 23.14
CA ALA A 129 3.97 -11.44 24.51
C ALA A 129 4.79 -10.37 25.25
N ARG A 130 4.12 -9.45 25.96
CA ARG A 130 4.80 -8.56 26.93
C ARG A 130 4.93 -9.27 28.27
N PRO A 131 6.13 -9.35 28.87
CA PRO A 131 6.26 -9.75 30.27
C PRO A 131 5.66 -8.64 31.14
N GLN A 132 4.61 -8.97 31.89
CA GLN A 132 3.93 -8.02 32.78
C GLN A 132 4.79 -7.81 34.03
N ALA A 133 5.09 -6.55 34.36
CA ALA A 133 5.63 -6.21 35.67
C ALA A 133 4.57 -6.52 36.73
N ARG A 134 4.95 -7.30 37.76
CA ARG A 134 4.10 -7.64 38.90
C ARG A 134 3.58 -6.35 39.55
N ILE A 135 2.27 -6.12 39.46
CA ILE A 135 1.61 -5.15 40.33
C ILE A 135 1.24 -5.95 41.59
N PRO A 136 1.86 -5.70 42.75
CA PRO A 136 1.36 -6.29 43.98
C PRO A 136 -0.04 -5.71 44.22
N VAL A 137 -1.06 -6.55 44.20
CA VAL A 137 -2.37 -6.19 44.71
C VAL A 137 -2.17 -5.94 46.20
N ALA A 138 -2.15 -4.66 46.59
CA ALA A 138 -2.20 -4.29 47.99
C ALA A 138 -3.54 -4.82 48.52
N ALA A 139 -3.48 -5.85 49.35
CA ALA A 139 -4.60 -6.32 50.13
C ALA A 139 -5.21 -5.11 50.84
N ALA A 140 -6.47 -4.82 50.57
CA ALA A 140 -7.20 -3.76 51.24
C ALA A 140 -7.15 -4.03 52.75
N ALA A 141 -6.29 -3.29 53.43
CA ALA A 141 -6.13 -3.35 54.87
C ALA A 141 -7.37 -2.74 55.53
N GLY A 142 -8.08 -3.57 56.28
CA GLY A 142 -8.68 -3.23 57.56
C GLY A 142 -9.77 -2.14 57.58
N PHE A 143 -11.01 -2.57 57.76
CA PHE A 143 -11.93 -1.87 58.66
C PHE A 143 -12.55 -2.89 59.61
N GLU A 144 -11.85 -3.16 60.71
CA GLU A 144 -12.34 -3.99 61.80
C GLU A 144 -13.27 -3.18 62.72
N ARG A 145 -14.49 -3.66 62.93
CA ARG A 145 -15.31 -3.33 64.10
C ARG A 145 -15.29 -4.55 65.02
N PRO A 146 -14.80 -4.45 66.27
CA PRO A 146 -14.69 -5.61 67.13
C PRO A 146 -15.97 -5.76 67.96
N THR A 147 -16.64 -6.89 67.83
CA THR A 147 -17.49 -7.43 68.90
C THR A 147 -17.43 -8.95 68.85
N ALA A 148 -16.88 -9.48 69.95
CA ALA A 148 -16.82 -10.84 70.48
C ALA A 148 -17.65 -11.94 69.80
N GLU A 149 -16.98 -13.06 69.50
CA GLU A 149 -17.26 -14.43 70.01
C GLU A 149 -16.37 -15.41 69.21
N LEU A 150 -15.37 -16.05 69.82
CA LEU A 150 -15.43 -17.30 70.60
C LEU A 150 -15.61 -18.54 69.70
N PHE A 151 -14.69 -19.49 69.89
CA PHE A 151 -14.58 -20.84 69.30
C PHE A 151 -13.81 -21.00 67.99
N GLY A 152 -12.67 -21.67 68.13
CA GLY A 152 -11.81 -22.10 67.04
C GLY A 152 -12.47 -23.16 66.17
N LEU A 153 -12.27 -22.99 64.87
CA LEU A 153 -12.25 -24.04 63.90
C LEU A 153 -11.16 -23.65 62.91
N ASP A 154 -10.18 -24.53 62.73
CA ASP A 154 -9.10 -24.39 61.76
C ASP A 154 -9.72 -24.49 60.36
N VAL A 155 -10.27 -23.37 59.87
CA VAL A 155 -10.80 -23.27 58.51
C VAL A 155 -9.60 -23.08 57.61
N ILE A 156 -9.14 -24.20 57.06
CA ILE A 156 -8.23 -24.26 55.92
C ILE A 156 -8.73 -23.26 54.88
N ARG A 157 -8.04 -22.13 54.80
CA ARG A 157 -8.25 -21.11 53.77
C ARG A 157 -7.86 -21.77 52.45
N PRO A 158 -8.78 -21.96 51.48
CA PRO A 158 -8.36 -22.44 50.18
C PRO A 158 -7.48 -21.33 49.59
N GLU A 159 -6.18 -21.60 49.45
CA GLU A 159 -5.31 -20.81 48.59
C GLU A 159 -5.91 -20.91 47.19
N THR A 160 -6.58 -19.85 46.76
CA THR A 160 -6.97 -19.71 45.36
C THR A 160 -5.69 -19.77 44.54
N PRO A 161 -5.53 -20.77 43.64
CA PRO A 161 -4.38 -20.80 42.77
C PRO A 161 -4.44 -19.52 41.92
N VAL A 162 -3.42 -18.68 42.07
CA VAL A 162 -3.21 -17.54 41.19
C VAL A 162 -2.84 -18.14 39.84
N SER A 163 -3.84 -18.27 38.96
CA SER A 163 -3.61 -18.70 37.60
C SER A 163 -2.77 -17.63 36.91
N ASP A 164 -1.46 -17.88 36.78
CA ASP A 164 -0.56 -17.23 35.83
C ASP A 164 -1.00 -17.64 34.42
N VAL A 165 -2.11 -17.08 33.93
CA VAL A 165 -2.44 -17.13 32.52
C VAL A 165 -1.84 -15.88 31.89
N PRO A 166 -0.75 -15.98 31.10
CA PRO A 166 -0.23 -14.84 30.36
C PRO A 166 -1.36 -14.32 29.46
N GLN A 167 -1.87 -13.13 29.77
CA GLN A 167 -2.85 -12.46 28.93
C GLN A 167 -2.16 -12.07 27.62
N LEU A 168 -2.32 -12.91 26.59
CA LEU A 168 -1.87 -12.63 25.23
C LEU A 168 -2.65 -11.41 24.70
N GLN A 169 -2.09 -10.20 24.87
CA GLN A 169 -2.64 -9.00 24.25
C GLN A 169 -2.40 -9.07 22.74
N GLN A 170 -3.48 -9.37 22.01
CA GLN A 170 -3.51 -9.35 20.56
C GLN A 170 -3.62 -7.89 20.08
N ARG A 171 -2.51 -7.30 19.62
CA ARG A 171 -2.51 -5.94 19.07
C ARG A 171 -2.68 -5.99 17.55
N ARG A 172 -3.74 -5.37 17.04
CA ARG A 172 -3.94 -5.19 15.59
C ARG A 172 -3.09 -4.02 15.10
N VAL A 173 -2.08 -4.32 14.27
CA VAL A 173 -1.22 -3.32 13.64
C VAL A 173 -1.56 -3.23 12.15
N PRO A 174 -1.73 -2.02 11.59
CA PRO A 174 -1.94 -1.86 10.15
C PRO A 174 -0.66 -2.23 9.39
N GLN A 175 -0.74 -3.20 8.48
CA GLN A 175 0.32 -3.54 7.54
C GLN A 175 -0.02 -2.96 6.16
N TRP A 176 0.90 -2.17 5.60
CA TRP A 176 0.79 -1.65 4.24
C TRP A 176 1.03 -2.77 3.22
N LEU A 177 0.23 -2.76 2.16
CA LEU A 177 0.27 -3.74 1.08
C LEU A 177 0.76 -3.07 -0.21
N PHE A 178 1.57 -3.81 -0.95
CA PHE A 178 2.06 -3.53 -2.31
C PHE A 178 3.01 -2.33 -2.43
N LEU A 179 3.60 -1.90 -1.32
CA LEU A 179 4.46 -0.72 -1.26
C LEU A 179 5.95 -1.07 -1.13
N GLY A 180 6.28 -2.28 -0.64
CA GLY A 180 7.65 -2.67 -0.28
C GLY A 180 8.65 -2.53 -1.44
N HIS A 181 8.35 -3.16 -2.58
CA HIS A 181 9.24 -3.11 -3.76
C HIS A 181 8.93 -1.96 -4.74
N LEU A 182 7.87 -1.17 -4.48
CA LEU A 182 7.41 -0.15 -5.44
C LEU A 182 8.42 0.97 -5.63
N PHE A 183 8.93 1.54 -4.54
CA PHE A 183 9.81 2.69 -4.63
C PHE A 183 11.20 2.29 -5.10
N ASP A 184 11.76 1.23 -4.53
CA ASP A 184 13.14 0.80 -4.79
C ASP A 184 13.31 0.23 -6.21
N GLU A 185 12.47 -0.74 -6.58
CA GLU A 185 12.65 -1.44 -7.86
C GLU A 185 11.99 -0.71 -9.03
N VAL A 186 10.81 -0.13 -8.81
CA VAL A 186 9.99 0.38 -9.92
C VAL A 186 10.16 1.87 -10.15
N ILE A 187 10.16 2.70 -9.11
CA ILE A 187 10.27 4.16 -9.27
C ILE A 187 11.75 4.58 -9.38
N LEU A 188 12.61 4.09 -8.49
CA LEU A 188 14.05 4.40 -8.48
C LEU A 188 14.83 3.60 -9.54
N GLY A 189 14.37 2.39 -9.87
CA GLY A 189 14.95 1.58 -10.95
C GLY A 189 14.66 2.13 -12.37
N ASP A 190 13.68 3.03 -12.51
CA ASP A 190 13.26 3.59 -13.78
C ASP A 190 14.18 4.72 -14.27
N ARG A 191 15.38 4.31 -14.69
CA ARG A 191 16.41 5.20 -15.26
C ARG A 191 15.94 5.91 -16.53
N VAL A 192 14.93 5.39 -17.23
CA VAL A 192 14.41 6.00 -18.46
C VAL A 192 13.58 7.24 -18.14
N ALA A 193 12.71 7.17 -17.13
CA ALA A 193 11.98 8.34 -16.63
C ALA A 193 12.93 9.40 -16.04
N MET A 194 13.95 8.99 -15.28
CA MET A 194 14.96 9.93 -14.75
C MET A 194 15.76 10.63 -15.86
N ARG A 195 16.08 9.95 -16.96
CA ARG A 195 16.79 10.55 -18.10
C ARG A 195 15.95 11.60 -18.83
N LEU A 196 14.66 11.35 -19.03
CA LEU A 196 13.74 12.30 -19.64
C LEU A 196 13.47 13.51 -18.73
N SER A 197 13.40 13.31 -17.41
CA SER A 197 13.25 14.43 -16.49
C SER A 197 14.50 15.31 -16.41
N GLY A 198 15.68 14.76 -16.74
CA GLY A 198 16.94 15.49 -16.87
C GLY A 198 17.05 16.38 -18.11
N GLU A 199 16.17 16.24 -19.11
CA GLU A 199 16.21 17.06 -20.34
C GLU A 199 15.85 18.53 -20.11
N ALA A 200 15.27 18.90 -18.95
CA ALA A 200 15.07 20.30 -18.58
C ALA A 200 16.39 21.11 -18.55
N ASN A 201 17.52 20.46 -18.29
CA ASN A 201 18.85 21.10 -18.29
C ASN A 201 19.44 21.33 -19.69
N THR A 202 18.87 20.74 -20.75
CA THR A 202 19.33 21.02 -22.12
C THR A 202 19.06 22.47 -22.53
N SER A 203 18.02 23.09 -21.96
CA SER A 203 17.69 24.50 -22.18
C SER A 203 18.73 25.44 -21.55
N LEU A 204 19.26 25.10 -20.37
CA LEU A 204 20.36 25.82 -19.72
C LEU A 204 21.67 25.63 -20.48
N MET A 205 21.96 24.41 -20.95
CA MET A 205 23.18 24.14 -21.73
C MET A 205 23.18 24.86 -23.08
N ARG A 206 22.02 24.91 -23.77
CA ARG A 206 21.84 25.74 -24.97
C ARG A 206 21.99 27.23 -24.67
N ARG A 207 21.39 27.74 -23.58
CA ARG A 207 21.49 29.16 -23.19
C ARG A 207 22.92 29.57 -22.87
N VAL A 208 23.68 28.71 -22.18
CA VAL A 208 25.11 28.93 -21.91
C VAL A 208 25.92 28.88 -23.21
N ALA A 209 25.66 27.91 -24.09
CA ALA A 209 26.35 27.85 -25.38
C ALA A 209 26.10 29.10 -26.23
N PHE A 210 24.85 29.56 -26.33
CA PHE A 210 24.52 30.79 -27.05
C PHE A 210 25.09 32.04 -26.39
N SER A 211 25.11 32.14 -25.06
CA SER A 211 25.73 33.29 -24.38
C SER A 211 27.25 33.32 -24.59
N THR A 212 27.92 32.16 -24.57
CA THR A 212 29.36 32.08 -24.88
C THR A 212 29.67 32.42 -26.34
N ALA A 213 28.84 31.99 -27.29
CA ALA A 213 29.02 32.31 -28.71
C ALA A 213 28.85 33.82 -28.98
N ILE A 214 27.85 34.45 -28.35
CA ILE A 214 27.62 35.90 -28.45
C ILE A 214 28.79 36.67 -27.83
N ALA A 215 29.25 36.27 -26.64
CA ALA A 215 30.39 36.92 -25.98
C ALA A 215 31.68 36.83 -26.81
N ALA A 216 31.97 35.67 -27.40
CA ALA A 216 33.13 35.48 -28.28
C ALA A 216 33.02 36.31 -29.57
N GLY A 217 31.82 36.42 -30.15
CA GLY A 217 31.59 37.25 -31.34
C GLY A 217 31.80 38.74 -31.07
N VAL A 218 31.39 39.24 -29.90
CA VAL A 218 31.62 40.64 -29.50
C VAL A 218 33.10 40.90 -29.26
N LEU A 219 33.83 39.96 -28.66
CA LEU A 219 35.27 40.07 -28.38
C LEU A 219 36.14 40.07 -29.64
N LEU A 220 35.71 39.40 -30.72
CA LEU A 220 36.41 39.41 -32.01
C LEU A 220 36.07 40.64 -32.88
N ALA A 221 35.04 41.40 -32.53
CA ALA A 221 34.59 42.58 -33.25
C ALA A 221 35.13 43.90 -32.67
N VAL A 222 35.85 43.86 -31.54
CA VAL A 222 36.55 44.98 -30.90
C VAL A 222 38.04 44.88 -31.20
#